data_AF-A0A1J5T3Z3-F1
#
_entry.id   AF-A0A1J5T3Z3-F1
#
_cell.length_a   1.000
_cell.length_b   1.000
_cell.length_c   1.000
_cell.angle_alpha   90.00
_cell.angle_beta   90.00
_cell.angle_gamma   90.00
#
_symmetry.space_group_name_H-M   'P 1'
#
loop_
_entity.id
_entity.type
_entity.pdbx_description
1 polymer ?
#
loop_
_entity_poly.entity_id
_entity_poly.type
_entity_poly.pdbx_seq_one_letter_code
_entity_poly.pdbx_strand_id
1 'polypeptide(L)'
;MSQDANSFSIPNTGTLSGLSLVNDVNASLQAVVSQQGGPTQPPGTPYAYSRWMDTSNKVVKRRNGANNAWVLDGAGAEAFHITKSAGYSFVLGDHETSISIPAGAAASTFTIPASTSLMDGWTVNVQNNSSAAQVIAPTGTDTINGVNASITLQPGQGGILVNNGASNTMFMGVQANPDTRYGSAMFPFNPTVSANALGGALNPCKIDFRNATLTTGTPIELAIASALSLPAVPTTSSLGATSGVLTRYVYGVAYNGGTPVACIASMAGGLVLDGTALVSPTTIGASSNANNIVYSASAVSANSPFMPIGVVDATWTSGTGWTISFVQPFGGSAPSLLGALGTGGQDQQLSASRALGTTYYNGPHPMMLEWTGVLASSARASITVNGIVRADLENRASTAMSGAFLAALVKPYQPYSVNSSAGAVTTTTWNEVN
;
A
#
# COMPACT_ATOMS: atom_id res chain seq x y z
N MET A 1 3.12 63.10 22.69
CA MET A 1 4.39 63.73 23.07
C MET A 1 5.48 63.06 22.25
N SER A 2 6.08 63.79 21.31
CA SER A 2 7.30 63.37 20.63
C SER A 2 8.40 63.33 21.68
N GLN A 3 8.93 62.16 21.97
CA GLN A 3 9.96 62.00 22.99
C GLN A 3 11.17 61.38 22.30
N ASP A 4 12.08 62.28 21.90
CA ASP A 4 13.39 62.01 21.33
C ASP A 4 14.21 61.10 22.26
N ALA A 5 15.29 60.51 21.78
CA ALA A 5 16.17 59.59 22.52
C ALA A 5 16.66 60.08 23.91
N ASN A 6 16.45 61.36 24.26
CA ASN A 6 16.70 61.95 25.57
C ASN A 6 15.59 61.67 26.62
N SER A 7 14.58 60.89 26.29
CA SER A 7 13.43 60.62 27.17
C SER A 7 13.73 59.66 28.33
N PHE A 8 14.85 58.94 28.23
CA PHE A 8 15.40 58.06 29.27
C PHE A 8 16.74 58.56 29.80
N SER A 9 17.16 59.79 29.46
CA SER A 9 18.42 60.35 29.95
C SER A 9 18.23 61.04 31.30
N ILE A 10 18.81 60.45 32.34
CA ILE A 10 18.97 61.14 33.62
C ILE A 10 19.99 62.27 33.41
N PRO A 11 19.70 63.53 33.81
CA PRO A 11 20.65 64.63 33.69
C PRO A 11 22.01 64.26 34.30
N ASN A 12 23.08 64.36 33.51
CA ASN A 12 24.44 64.04 33.92
C ASN A 12 25.29 65.28 34.23
N THR A 13 24.67 66.47 34.23
CA THR A 13 25.29 67.76 34.57
C THR A 13 24.33 68.56 35.47
N GLY A 14 24.90 69.35 36.40
CA GLY A 14 24.14 70.11 37.41
C GLY A 14 23.89 69.36 38.72
N THR A 15 23.26 70.03 39.70
CA THR A 15 22.90 69.43 41.00
C THR A 15 21.49 68.86 40.92
N LEU A 16 21.36 67.53 41.01
CA LEU A 16 20.07 66.83 41.09
C LEU A 16 19.79 66.43 42.54
N SER A 17 18.58 66.68 43.04
CA SER A 17 18.20 66.20 44.38
C SER A 17 18.04 64.67 44.36
N GLY A 18 18.32 64.01 45.49
CA GLY A 18 18.14 62.55 45.60
C GLY A 18 16.70 62.10 45.30
N LEU A 19 15.70 62.90 45.68
CA LEU A 19 14.30 62.64 45.38
C LEU A 19 13.98 62.76 43.87
N SER A 20 14.55 63.76 43.19
CA SER A 20 14.39 63.95 41.75
C SER A 20 14.98 62.77 40.97
N LEU A 21 16.18 62.31 41.35
CA LEU A 21 16.81 61.14 40.73
C LEU A 21 15.94 59.89 40.87
N VAL A 22 15.41 59.62 42.07
CA VAL A 22 14.55 58.45 42.31
C VAL A 22 13.26 58.53 41.49
N ASN A 23 12.66 59.71 41.37
CA ASN A 23 11.45 59.90 40.56
C ASN A 23 11.74 59.69 39.06
N ASP A 24 12.86 60.18 38.55
CA ASP A 24 13.24 60.02 37.14
C ASP A 24 13.58 58.56 36.80
N VAL A 25 14.28 57.85 37.71
CA VAL A 25 14.53 56.41 37.59
C VAL A 25 13.22 55.63 37.61
N ASN A 26 12.32 55.92 38.54
CA ASN A 26 11.02 55.24 38.62
C ASN A 26 10.17 55.51 37.38
N ALA A 27 10.17 56.74 36.84
CA ALA A 27 9.48 57.08 35.60
C ALA A 27 10.07 56.32 34.40
N SER A 28 11.40 56.23 34.32
CA SER A 28 12.11 55.47 33.28
C SER A 28 11.81 53.97 33.36
N LEU A 29 11.81 53.39 34.56
CA LEU A 29 11.46 51.98 34.77
C LEU A 29 9.98 51.71 34.47
N GLN A 30 9.08 52.60 34.88
CA GLN A 30 7.65 52.50 34.54
C GLN A 30 7.41 52.63 33.04
N ALA A 31 8.16 53.48 32.33
CA ALA A 31 8.11 53.59 30.88
C ALA A 31 8.64 52.32 30.19
N VAL A 32 9.73 51.71 30.67
CA VAL A 32 10.19 50.39 30.17
C VAL A 32 9.15 49.31 30.40
N VAL A 33 8.43 49.33 31.52
CA VAL A 33 7.38 48.33 31.82
C VAL A 33 6.10 48.57 31.01
N SER A 34 5.73 49.83 30.72
CA SER A 34 4.47 50.18 30.04
C SER A 34 4.58 50.34 28.52
N GLN A 35 5.77 50.60 27.97
CA GLN A 35 6.01 50.78 26.52
C GLN A 35 6.42 49.49 25.78
N GLN A 36 6.19 48.32 26.37
CA GLN A 36 6.48 47.03 25.73
C GLN A 36 5.22 46.31 25.22
N GLY A 37 4.07 46.98 25.25
CA GLY A 37 2.84 46.45 24.66
C GLY A 37 1.64 47.39 24.71
N GLY A 38 0.66 47.12 23.86
CA GLY A 38 -0.56 47.91 23.73
C GLY A 38 -1.30 47.70 22.40
N PRO A 39 -2.51 48.27 22.27
CA PRO A 39 -3.36 48.06 21.10
C PRO A 39 -2.90 48.80 19.84
N THR A 40 -2.05 49.82 20.02
CA THR A 40 -1.46 50.61 18.93
C THR A 40 0.02 50.82 19.22
N GLN A 41 0.81 50.92 18.15
CA GLN A 41 2.25 51.22 18.26
C GLN A 41 2.48 52.42 19.21
N PRO A 42 3.50 52.36 20.09
CA PRO A 42 3.77 53.44 21.03
C PRO A 42 4.08 54.73 20.27
N PRO A 43 3.64 55.90 20.78
CA PRO A 43 3.88 57.18 20.13
C PRO A 43 5.39 57.50 20.10
N GLY A 44 5.99 57.43 18.91
CA GLY A 44 7.42 57.67 18.66
C GLY A 44 7.97 56.79 17.53
N THR A 45 9.19 57.08 17.06
CA THR A 45 9.92 56.18 16.16
C THR A 45 10.56 55.07 16.99
N PRO A 46 10.13 53.81 16.87
CA PRO A 46 10.74 52.70 17.58
C PRO A 46 12.17 52.47 17.09
N TYR A 47 12.93 51.61 17.76
CA TYR A 47 14.29 51.26 17.36
C TYR A 47 14.32 49.94 16.60
N ALA A 48 15.33 49.76 15.74
CA ALA A 48 15.59 48.46 15.13
C ALA A 48 15.65 47.37 16.22
N TYR A 49 15.05 46.22 15.96
CA TYR A 49 14.99 45.07 16.88
C TYR A 49 14.22 45.28 18.21
N SER A 50 13.54 46.41 18.43
CA SER A 50 12.66 46.55 19.60
C SER A 50 11.46 45.61 19.51
N ARG A 51 11.15 44.90 20.60
CA ARG A 51 9.95 44.05 20.72
C ARG A 51 8.73 44.86 21.15
N TRP A 52 7.55 44.36 20.80
CA TRP A 52 6.27 44.97 21.15
C TRP A 52 5.20 43.89 21.24
N MET A 53 4.46 43.85 22.35
CA MET A 53 3.26 43.04 22.48
C MET A 53 2.04 43.78 21.91
N ASP A 54 1.57 43.34 20.74
CA ASP A 54 0.33 43.84 20.14
C ASP A 54 -0.86 43.17 20.85
N THR A 55 -1.49 43.90 21.77
CA THR A 55 -2.59 43.35 22.58
C THR A 55 -3.92 43.30 21.81
N SER A 56 -4.06 44.05 20.71
CA SER A 56 -5.24 43.98 19.84
C SER A 56 -5.22 42.71 19.00
N ASN A 57 -4.06 42.37 18.45
CA ASN A 57 -3.90 41.19 17.60
C ASN A 57 -3.34 39.97 18.34
N LYS A 58 -3.05 40.07 19.64
CA LYS A 58 -2.51 38.99 20.48
C LYS A 58 -1.24 38.36 19.89
N VAL A 59 -0.27 39.17 19.45
CA VAL A 59 1.01 38.71 18.90
C VAL A 59 2.19 39.52 19.42
N VAL A 60 3.35 38.86 19.54
CA VAL A 60 4.61 39.54 19.79
C VAL A 60 5.25 39.90 18.45
N LYS A 61 5.56 41.19 18.29
CA LYS A 61 6.19 41.76 17.11
C LYS A 61 7.57 42.28 17.46
N ARG A 62 8.46 42.35 16.46
CA ARG A 62 9.76 43.01 16.58
C ARG A 62 10.04 43.87 15.36
N ARG A 63 10.71 45.01 15.54
CA ARG A 63 11.19 45.82 14.42
C ARG A 63 12.30 45.09 13.65
N ASN A 64 12.25 45.17 12.33
CA ASN A 64 13.33 44.64 11.50
C ASN A 64 14.62 45.50 11.63
N GLY A 65 15.73 45.02 11.07
CA GLY A 65 17.02 45.70 11.18
C GLY A 65 17.08 47.07 10.52
N ALA A 66 16.28 47.30 9.48
CA ALA A 66 16.12 48.59 8.83
C ALA A 66 15.13 49.53 9.55
N ASN A 67 14.48 49.04 10.61
CA ASN A 67 13.48 49.76 11.40
C ASN A 67 12.31 50.36 10.59
N ASN A 68 11.96 49.74 9.46
CA ASN A 68 10.89 50.22 8.57
C ASN A 68 9.67 49.29 8.53
N ALA A 69 9.76 48.10 9.12
CA ALA A 69 8.66 47.14 9.18
C ALA A 69 8.67 46.35 10.51
N TRP A 70 7.54 45.70 10.78
CA TRP A 70 7.39 44.74 11.87
C TRP A 70 7.49 43.31 11.33
N VAL A 71 8.16 42.44 12.08
CA VAL A 71 8.16 40.99 11.87
C VAL A 71 7.51 40.30 13.07
N LEU A 72 6.88 39.15 12.84
CA LEU A 72 6.32 38.33 13.91
C LEU A 72 7.46 37.60 14.64
N ASP A 73 7.44 37.66 15.97
CA ASP A 73 8.41 37.01 16.86
C ASP A 73 7.76 35.87 17.68
N GLY A 74 6.41 35.82 17.78
CA GLY A 74 5.68 34.71 18.38
C GLY A 74 4.23 35.02 18.74
N ALA A 75 3.50 34.00 19.19
CA ALA A 75 2.12 34.12 19.64
C ALA A 75 1.96 34.85 20.98
N GLY A 76 0.91 35.66 21.10
CA GLY A 76 0.42 36.22 22.36
C GLY A 76 -0.96 35.68 22.74
N ALA A 77 -1.35 34.55 22.14
CA ALA A 77 -2.64 33.92 22.36
C ALA A 77 -2.76 33.33 23.77
N GLU A 78 -3.95 33.45 24.37
CA GLU A 78 -4.25 32.88 25.69
C GLU A 78 -4.50 31.36 25.64
N ALA A 79 -4.70 30.81 24.43
CA ALA A 79 -4.89 29.39 24.19
C ALA A 79 -4.11 28.95 22.94
N PHE A 80 -3.32 27.90 23.07
CA PHE A 80 -2.59 27.28 21.95
C PHE A 80 -3.51 26.42 21.07
N HIS A 81 -4.61 25.91 21.61
CA HIS A 81 -5.58 25.08 20.88
C HIS A 81 -6.96 25.74 20.87
N ILE A 82 -7.55 25.85 19.68
CA ILE A 82 -8.83 26.52 19.46
C ILE A 82 -9.71 25.61 18.61
N THR A 83 -10.97 25.44 18.99
CA THR A 83 -11.93 24.63 18.22
C THR A 83 -12.87 25.53 17.42
N LYS A 84 -13.11 25.20 16.14
CA LYS A 84 -14.04 25.92 15.25
C LYS A 84 -14.99 24.94 14.57
N SER A 85 -16.28 25.01 14.89
CA SER A 85 -17.31 24.09 14.38
C SER A 85 -18.02 24.57 13.10
N ALA A 86 -17.67 25.75 12.60
CA ALA A 86 -18.22 26.36 11.40
C ALA A 86 -17.13 27.13 10.66
N GLY A 87 -17.47 27.65 9.48
CA GLY A 87 -16.55 28.48 8.68
C GLY A 87 -15.99 29.64 9.48
N TYR A 88 -14.69 29.88 9.33
CA TYR A 88 -13.94 30.83 10.15
C TYR A 88 -12.94 31.59 9.29
N SER A 89 -12.80 32.89 9.53
CA SER A 89 -11.72 33.68 8.91
C SER A 89 -10.54 33.74 9.86
N PHE A 90 -9.37 33.29 9.40
CA PHE A 90 -8.15 33.38 10.19
C PHE A 90 -7.83 34.84 10.49
N VAL A 91 -7.20 35.08 11.63
CA VAL A 91 -6.76 36.40 12.06
C VAL A 91 -5.28 36.38 12.42
N LEU A 92 -4.66 37.56 12.50
CA LEU A 92 -3.26 37.70 12.91
C LEU A 92 -2.98 37.00 14.25
N GLY A 93 -3.95 37.04 15.17
CA GLY A 93 -3.85 36.39 16.50
C GLY A 93 -3.94 34.87 16.50
N ASP A 94 -4.23 34.22 15.37
CA ASP A 94 -4.14 32.76 15.25
C ASP A 94 -2.68 32.28 15.03
N HIS A 95 -1.71 33.20 14.98
CA HIS A 95 -0.30 32.87 14.81
C HIS A 95 0.17 31.83 15.85
N GLU A 96 0.84 30.78 15.36
CA GLU A 96 1.34 29.63 16.11
C GLU A 96 0.28 28.87 16.93
N THR A 97 -1.01 29.11 16.68
CA THR A 97 -2.09 28.32 17.30
C THR A 97 -2.40 27.05 16.50
N SER A 98 -3.15 26.15 17.13
CA SER A 98 -3.71 24.94 16.53
C SER A 98 -5.22 25.02 16.49
N ILE A 99 -5.78 25.08 15.29
CA ILE A 99 -7.22 25.12 15.05
C ILE A 99 -7.73 23.73 14.71
N SER A 100 -8.62 23.20 15.56
CA SER A 100 -9.33 21.94 15.33
C SER A 100 -10.75 22.17 14.85
N ILE A 101 -11.13 21.42 13.82
CA ILE A 101 -12.51 21.34 13.33
C ILE A 101 -13.10 20.06 13.93
N PRO A 102 -14.08 20.16 14.85
CA PRO A 102 -14.50 19.03 15.66
C PRO A 102 -15.35 18.02 14.86
N ALA A 103 -15.48 16.82 15.42
CA ALA A 103 -16.43 15.83 14.94
C ALA A 103 -17.85 16.42 14.87
N GLY A 104 -18.58 16.15 13.79
CA GLY A 104 -19.93 16.68 13.55
C GLY A 104 -20.00 18.07 12.91
N ALA A 105 -18.88 18.76 12.68
CA ALA A 105 -18.88 20.01 11.92
C ALA A 105 -19.24 19.77 10.44
N ALA A 106 -20.19 20.55 9.91
CA ALA A 106 -20.60 20.52 8.52
C ALA A 106 -19.48 21.01 7.58
N ALA A 107 -19.59 20.71 6.28
CA ALA A 107 -18.69 21.23 5.27
C ALA A 107 -18.73 22.76 5.28
N SER A 108 -17.56 23.40 5.40
CA SER A 108 -17.46 24.85 5.48
C SER A 108 -16.15 25.36 4.87
N THR A 109 -16.09 26.69 4.67
CA THR A 109 -14.89 27.36 4.19
C THR A 109 -14.22 28.11 5.34
N PHE A 110 -12.92 27.86 5.50
CA PHE A 110 -12.02 28.60 6.35
C PHE A 110 -11.24 29.57 5.49
N THR A 111 -11.41 30.85 5.77
CA THR A 111 -10.97 31.93 4.90
C THR A 111 -9.64 32.50 5.38
N ILE A 112 -8.63 32.48 4.53
CA ILE A 112 -7.37 33.19 4.77
C ILE A 112 -7.58 34.65 4.35
N PRO A 113 -7.42 35.64 5.24
CA PRO A 113 -7.49 37.04 4.85
C PRO A 113 -6.31 37.42 3.92
N ALA A 114 -6.35 38.63 3.37
CA ALA A 114 -5.29 39.13 2.49
C ALA A 114 -3.91 38.98 3.13
N SER A 115 -2.92 38.50 2.39
CA SER A 115 -1.59 38.13 2.90
C SER A 115 -0.89 39.26 3.66
N THR A 116 -1.07 40.51 3.21
CA THR A 116 -0.51 41.69 3.87
C THR A 116 -1.06 41.92 5.29
N SER A 117 -2.23 41.38 5.62
CA SER A 117 -2.84 41.50 6.96
C SER A 117 -2.30 40.49 7.97
N LEU A 118 -1.74 39.37 7.51
CA LEU A 118 -1.16 38.33 8.36
C LEU A 118 0.32 38.56 8.68
N MET A 119 1.00 39.42 7.90
CA MET A 119 2.42 39.73 8.04
C MET A 119 3.36 38.56 7.72
N ASP A 120 4.64 38.88 7.53
CA ASP A 120 5.69 37.89 7.29
C ASP A 120 5.96 37.04 8.53
N GLY A 121 6.04 35.73 8.32
CA GLY A 121 6.30 34.73 9.36
C GLY A 121 5.04 34.15 10.03
N TRP A 122 3.83 34.56 9.62
CA TRP A 122 2.61 34.03 10.23
C TRP A 122 2.41 32.57 9.89
N THR A 123 1.97 31.80 10.87
CA THR A 123 1.77 30.35 10.77
C THR A 123 0.56 29.93 11.59
N VAL A 124 -0.20 28.93 11.13
CA VAL A 124 -1.26 28.30 11.92
C VAL A 124 -1.37 26.83 11.55
N ASN A 125 -1.61 25.97 12.55
CA ASN A 125 -1.94 24.57 12.31
C ASN A 125 -3.45 24.42 12.18
N VAL A 126 -3.90 23.67 11.16
CA VAL A 126 -5.33 23.37 10.95
C VAL A 126 -5.53 21.87 10.87
N GLN A 127 -6.49 21.35 11.61
CA GLN A 127 -6.83 19.92 11.64
C GLN A 127 -8.32 19.71 11.39
N ASN A 128 -8.65 18.92 10.37
CA ASN A 128 -10.02 18.52 10.09
C ASN A 128 -10.35 17.18 10.78
N ASN A 129 -10.86 17.24 12.01
CA ASN A 129 -11.36 16.06 12.72
C ASN A 129 -12.86 15.81 12.46
N SER A 130 -13.46 16.53 11.50
CA SER A 130 -14.85 16.38 11.10
C SER A 130 -15.03 15.25 10.08
N SER A 131 -16.27 14.82 9.89
CA SER A 131 -16.65 13.83 8.86
C SER A 131 -16.88 14.45 7.48
N ALA A 132 -16.78 15.78 7.35
CA ALA A 132 -17.00 16.52 6.13
C ALA A 132 -15.69 17.12 5.59
N ALA A 133 -15.60 17.27 4.27
CA ALA A 133 -14.50 17.99 3.65
C ALA A 133 -14.56 19.49 3.98
N GLN A 134 -13.43 20.09 4.35
CA GLN A 134 -13.30 21.50 4.71
C GLN A 134 -12.44 22.22 3.68
N VAL A 135 -12.82 23.43 3.31
CA VAL A 135 -12.11 24.20 2.28
C VAL A 135 -11.31 25.29 2.96
N ILE A 136 -10.00 25.35 2.71
CA ILE A 136 -9.13 26.48 3.06
C ILE A 136 -8.99 27.35 1.82
N ALA A 137 -9.43 28.60 1.86
CA ALA A 137 -9.40 29.48 0.70
C ALA A 137 -8.97 30.91 1.08
N PRO A 138 -8.05 31.55 0.35
CA PRO A 138 -7.74 32.96 0.52
C PRO A 138 -8.88 33.88 0.04
N THR A 139 -8.94 35.09 0.57
CA THR A 139 -9.79 36.16 0.06
C THR A 139 -9.20 36.77 -1.21
N GLY A 140 -10.06 37.07 -2.20
CA GLY A 140 -9.64 37.85 -3.36
C GLY A 140 -8.75 37.05 -4.32
N THR A 141 -7.63 37.64 -4.75
CA THR A 141 -6.73 37.10 -5.77
C THR A 141 -5.50 36.38 -5.21
N ASP A 142 -5.37 36.32 -3.89
CA ASP A 142 -4.26 35.62 -3.24
C ASP A 142 -4.30 34.13 -3.60
N THR A 143 -3.14 33.49 -3.66
CA THR A 143 -3.01 32.06 -3.98
C THR A 143 -2.37 31.30 -2.82
N ILE A 144 -2.67 30.00 -2.76
CA ILE A 144 -1.96 29.03 -1.92
C ILE A 144 -0.98 28.26 -2.79
N ASN A 145 0.27 28.12 -2.33
CA ASN A 145 1.37 27.46 -3.06
C ASN A 145 1.60 28.07 -4.46
N GLY A 146 1.32 29.37 -4.61
CA GLY A 146 1.53 30.14 -5.85
C GLY A 146 0.52 29.92 -6.98
N VAL A 147 -0.39 28.94 -6.86
CA VAL A 147 -1.31 28.57 -7.96
C VAL A 147 -2.73 28.23 -7.52
N ASN A 148 -2.94 27.78 -6.29
CA ASN A 148 -4.24 27.24 -5.87
C ASN A 148 -5.13 28.36 -5.31
N ALA A 149 -6.36 28.46 -5.82
CA ALA A 149 -7.39 29.34 -5.27
C ALA A 149 -8.03 28.79 -3.99
N SER A 150 -7.84 27.50 -3.69
CA SER A 150 -8.24 26.86 -2.43
C SER A 150 -7.55 25.50 -2.28
N ILE A 151 -7.56 24.97 -1.05
CA ILE A 151 -7.15 23.60 -0.70
C ILE A 151 -8.30 22.95 0.06
N THR A 152 -8.65 21.72 -0.29
CA THR A 152 -9.64 20.93 0.45
C THR A 152 -8.97 19.95 1.40
N LEU A 153 -9.27 20.07 2.70
CA LEU A 153 -8.92 19.11 3.74
C LEU A 153 -10.02 18.06 3.85
N GLN A 154 -9.73 16.82 3.45
CA GLN A 154 -10.61 15.68 3.69
C GLN A 154 -10.69 15.34 5.19
N PRO A 155 -11.71 14.58 5.63
CA PRO A 155 -11.78 14.06 7.00
C PRO A 155 -10.46 13.42 7.44
N GLY A 156 -9.96 13.81 8.61
CA GLY A 156 -8.69 13.36 9.18
C GLY A 156 -7.45 14.08 8.64
N GLN A 157 -7.56 14.95 7.64
CA GLN A 157 -6.40 15.68 7.12
C GLN A 157 -6.10 16.93 7.94
N GLY A 158 -4.84 17.37 7.92
CA GLY A 158 -4.43 18.65 8.49
C GLY A 158 -3.28 19.26 7.72
N GLY A 159 -2.81 20.41 8.20
CA GLY A 159 -1.63 21.05 7.64
C GLY A 159 -1.23 22.29 8.40
N ILE A 160 -0.06 22.80 8.03
CA ILE A 160 0.49 24.07 8.50
C ILE A 160 0.34 25.08 7.38
N LEU A 161 -0.40 26.14 7.65
CA LEU A 161 -0.49 27.29 6.76
C LEU A 161 0.57 28.30 7.17
N VAL A 162 1.29 28.85 6.20
CA VAL A 162 2.39 29.81 6.37
C VAL A 162 2.16 31.01 5.45
N ASN A 163 2.36 32.22 5.96
CA ASN A 163 2.29 33.47 5.21
C ASN A 163 3.64 34.21 5.27
N ASN A 164 4.10 34.73 4.14
CA ASN A 164 5.35 35.50 4.03
C ASN A 164 5.11 37.01 3.78
N GLY A 165 3.92 37.51 4.14
CA GLY A 165 3.46 38.87 3.89
C GLY A 165 2.96 39.15 2.46
N ALA A 166 3.17 38.23 1.51
CA ALA A 166 2.79 38.40 0.10
C ALA A 166 2.01 37.21 -0.49
N SER A 167 2.21 36.01 0.05
CA SER A 167 1.64 34.76 -0.47
C SER A 167 1.43 33.75 0.65
N ASN A 168 0.52 32.80 0.40
CA ASN A 168 0.21 31.72 1.34
C ASN A 168 0.83 30.41 0.84
N THR A 169 1.40 29.64 1.75
CA THR A 169 1.90 28.28 1.50
C THR A 169 1.28 27.34 2.51
N MET A 170 0.75 26.21 2.07
CA MET A 170 0.22 25.18 2.96
C MET A 170 0.99 23.87 2.81
N PHE A 171 1.57 23.42 3.93
CA PHE A 171 2.19 22.12 4.06
C PHE A 171 1.17 21.14 4.62
N MET A 172 0.63 20.27 3.77
CA MET A 172 -0.37 19.30 4.19
C MET A 172 0.30 18.14 4.94
N GLY A 173 -0.14 17.91 6.17
CA GLY A 173 0.13 16.69 6.92
C GLY A 173 -1.02 15.74 6.67
N VAL A 174 -0.78 14.66 5.92
CA VAL A 174 -1.72 13.55 5.91
C VAL A 174 -1.59 12.89 7.28
N GLN A 175 -2.59 13.06 8.18
CA GLN A 175 -2.80 11.99 9.16
C GLN A 175 -3.02 10.77 8.29
N ALA A 176 -2.12 9.79 8.36
CA ALA A 176 -2.28 8.55 7.62
C ALA A 176 -3.72 8.10 7.87
N ASN A 177 -4.58 8.28 6.87
CA ASN A 177 -5.85 7.61 6.86
C ASN A 177 -5.42 6.14 6.99
N PRO A 178 -5.87 5.37 8.00
CA PRO A 178 -5.55 3.95 8.07
C PRO A 178 -5.91 3.21 6.77
N ASP A 179 -6.67 3.86 5.87
CA ASP A 179 -7.11 3.37 4.58
C ASP A 179 -6.28 3.82 3.35
N THR A 180 -5.13 4.50 3.51
CA THR A 180 -4.27 4.87 2.37
C THR A 180 -2.97 4.06 2.30
N ARG A 181 -3.04 2.95 1.54
CA ARG A 181 -1.92 2.21 0.92
C ARG A 181 -0.93 1.46 1.82
N TYR A 182 -1.25 1.30 3.10
CA TYR A 182 -0.76 0.16 3.89
C TYR A 182 -1.95 -0.74 4.26
N GLY A 183 -2.76 -1.13 3.26
CA GLY A 183 -3.57 -2.34 3.41
C GLY A 183 -2.64 -3.42 3.93
N SER A 184 -3.05 -4.14 4.96
CA SER A 184 -2.27 -5.20 5.58
C SER A 184 -1.53 -5.98 4.49
N ALA A 185 -0.23 -6.24 4.67
CA ALA A 185 0.58 -6.96 3.69
C ALA A 185 0.02 -8.34 3.32
N MET A 186 -1.05 -8.77 3.99
CA MET A 186 -1.80 -10.00 3.82
C MET A 186 -3.30 -9.68 3.73
N PHE A 187 -4.03 -10.38 2.86
CA PHE A 187 -5.48 -10.31 2.80
C PHE A 187 -6.12 -10.79 4.11
N PRO A 188 -7.26 -10.21 4.55
CA PRO A 188 -7.92 -10.61 5.79
C PRO A 188 -8.79 -11.86 5.58
N PHE A 189 -8.12 -12.94 5.20
CA PHE A 189 -8.67 -14.26 4.89
C PHE A 189 -8.81 -15.11 6.16
N ASN A 190 -10.03 -15.54 6.46
CA ASN A 190 -10.36 -16.28 7.69
C ASN A 190 -11.18 -17.54 7.38
N PRO A 191 -10.54 -18.63 6.92
CA PRO A 191 -11.21 -19.90 6.67
C PRO A 191 -11.55 -20.59 8.00
N THR A 192 -12.68 -21.29 8.02
CA THR A 192 -13.21 -21.98 9.20
C THR A 192 -13.82 -23.32 8.81
N VAL A 193 -13.88 -24.25 9.77
CA VAL A 193 -14.76 -25.42 9.64
C VAL A 193 -15.98 -25.20 10.53
N SER A 194 -17.17 -25.26 9.95
CA SER A 194 -18.44 -25.15 10.68
C SER A 194 -19.38 -26.26 10.23
N ALA A 195 -20.01 -26.97 11.17
CA ALA A 195 -20.87 -28.12 10.86
C ALA A 195 -20.18 -29.13 9.93
N ASN A 196 -18.89 -29.38 10.17
CA ASN A 196 -18.03 -30.27 9.39
C ASN A 196 -17.80 -29.84 7.91
N ALA A 197 -18.27 -28.67 7.50
CA ALA A 197 -18.03 -28.08 6.18
C ALA A 197 -16.87 -27.06 6.23
N LEU A 198 -16.02 -27.09 5.22
CA LEU A 198 -14.94 -26.11 5.06
C LEU A 198 -15.51 -24.82 4.44
N GLY A 199 -15.28 -23.66 5.05
CA GLY A 199 -15.81 -22.37 4.61
C GLY A 199 -15.08 -21.21 5.26
N GLY A 200 -15.80 -20.14 5.61
CA GLY A 200 -15.27 -18.96 6.31
C GLY A 200 -15.60 -17.64 5.60
N ALA A 201 -14.77 -16.62 5.80
CA ALA A 201 -14.99 -15.30 5.21
C ALA A 201 -13.68 -14.65 4.74
N LEU A 202 -13.81 -13.80 3.72
CA LEU A 202 -12.87 -12.73 3.41
C LEU A 202 -13.47 -11.43 3.95
N ASN A 203 -12.85 -10.84 4.97
CA ASN A 203 -13.31 -9.57 5.54
C ASN A 203 -13.11 -8.41 4.54
N PRO A 204 -13.76 -7.26 4.75
CA PRO A 204 -13.64 -6.10 3.87
C PRO A 204 -12.19 -5.76 3.54
N CYS A 205 -11.89 -5.61 2.25
CA CYS A 205 -10.55 -5.35 1.73
C CYS A 205 -10.61 -4.76 0.32
N LYS A 206 -9.44 -4.41 -0.23
CA LYS A 206 -9.29 -4.03 -1.64
C LYS A 206 -8.51 -5.12 -2.36
N ILE A 207 -8.92 -5.43 -3.58
CA ILE A 207 -8.28 -6.43 -4.44
C ILE A 207 -8.07 -5.83 -5.82
N ASP A 208 -6.86 -5.95 -6.34
CA ASP A 208 -6.55 -5.61 -7.73
C ASP A 208 -6.67 -6.86 -8.60
N PHE A 209 -7.45 -6.74 -9.67
CA PHE A 209 -7.59 -7.76 -10.70
C PHE A 209 -6.86 -7.34 -11.97
N ARG A 210 -6.33 -8.30 -12.70
CA ARG A 210 -6.04 -8.07 -14.12
C ARG A 210 -7.34 -7.72 -14.86
N ASN A 211 -7.22 -6.94 -15.94
CA ASN A 211 -8.33 -6.76 -16.85
C ASN A 211 -8.69 -8.11 -17.52
N ALA A 212 -9.98 -8.45 -17.61
CA ALA A 212 -10.44 -9.63 -18.33
C ALA A 212 -10.08 -9.56 -19.84
N THR A 213 -10.00 -8.35 -20.38
CA THR A 213 -9.55 -8.09 -21.76
C THR A 213 -8.06 -7.72 -21.74
N LEU A 214 -7.22 -8.61 -22.29
CA LEU A 214 -5.75 -8.50 -22.29
C LEU A 214 -5.18 -7.37 -23.17
N THR A 215 -6.01 -6.43 -23.63
CA THR A 215 -5.58 -5.31 -24.47
C THR A 215 -4.91 -4.18 -23.69
N THR A 216 -5.03 -4.18 -22.36
CA THR A 216 -4.39 -3.18 -21.47
C THR A 216 -3.82 -3.86 -20.23
N GLY A 217 -2.68 -3.36 -19.74
CA GLY A 217 -2.04 -3.83 -18.50
C GLY A 217 -2.57 -3.15 -17.23
N THR A 218 -3.58 -2.29 -17.34
CA THR A 218 -4.13 -1.52 -16.21
C THR A 218 -4.96 -2.44 -15.31
N PRO A 219 -4.63 -2.56 -14.01
CA PRO A 219 -5.43 -3.33 -13.06
C PRO A 219 -6.81 -2.71 -12.84
N ILE A 220 -7.78 -3.55 -12.50
CA ILE A 220 -9.09 -3.16 -12.00
C ILE A 220 -9.05 -3.27 -10.47
N GLU A 221 -9.04 -2.12 -9.78
CA GLU A 221 -9.16 -2.07 -8.32
C GLU A 221 -10.62 -2.29 -7.92
N LEU A 222 -10.85 -3.25 -7.03
CA LEU A 222 -12.17 -3.56 -6.47
C LEU A 222 -12.16 -3.45 -4.95
N ALA A 223 -13.08 -2.65 -4.41
CA ALA A 223 -13.34 -2.58 -2.98
C ALA A 223 -14.43 -3.58 -2.57
N ILE A 224 -14.09 -4.50 -1.67
CA ILE A 224 -15.03 -5.40 -1.00
C ILE A 224 -15.49 -4.69 0.29
N ALA A 225 -16.65 -4.05 0.23
CA ALA A 225 -17.17 -3.22 1.33
C ALA A 225 -17.77 -4.04 2.49
N SER A 226 -18.24 -5.26 2.21
CA SER A 226 -18.80 -6.18 3.20
C SER A 226 -18.13 -7.54 3.08
N ALA A 227 -18.07 -8.30 4.18
CA ALA A 227 -17.41 -9.60 4.20
C ALA A 227 -18.00 -10.55 3.15
N LEU A 228 -17.13 -11.15 2.34
CA LEU A 228 -17.50 -12.13 1.32
C LEU A 228 -17.43 -13.54 1.90
N SER A 229 -18.51 -14.30 1.82
CA SER A 229 -18.54 -15.69 2.27
C SER A 229 -17.70 -16.57 1.36
N LEU A 230 -16.81 -17.37 1.96
CA LEU A 230 -16.06 -18.39 1.23
C LEU A 230 -17.00 -19.56 0.84
N PRO A 231 -16.71 -20.30 -0.25
CA PRO A 231 -17.50 -21.49 -0.62
C PRO A 231 -17.60 -22.46 0.56
N ALA A 232 -18.83 -22.82 0.93
CA ALA A 232 -19.08 -23.85 1.94
C ALA A 232 -18.99 -25.23 1.29
N VAL A 233 -17.85 -25.90 1.46
CA VAL A 233 -17.58 -27.23 0.92
C VAL A 233 -18.20 -28.27 1.84
N PRO A 234 -19.27 -28.97 1.40
CA PRO A 234 -19.96 -29.93 2.26
C PRO A 234 -19.11 -31.17 2.53
N THR A 235 -19.49 -31.97 3.53
CA THR A 235 -18.82 -33.23 3.87
C THR A 235 -18.88 -34.28 2.76
N THR A 236 -19.80 -34.13 1.79
CA THR A 236 -19.97 -35.03 0.65
C THR A 236 -19.12 -34.66 -0.55
N SER A 237 -18.43 -33.52 -0.52
CA SER A 237 -17.56 -33.04 -1.60
C SER A 237 -16.10 -33.12 -1.20
N SER A 238 -15.28 -33.73 -2.06
CA SER A 238 -13.86 -33.94 -1.78
C SER A 238 -12.95 -32.93 -2.43
N LEU A 239 -13.41 -32.19 -3.46
CA LEU A 239 -12.55 -31.37 -4.33
C LEU A 239 -11.37 -32.14 -4.91
N GLY A 240 -11.56 -33.45 -5.11
CA GLY A 240 -10.55 -34.39 -5.57
C GLY A 240 -9.57 -34.88 -4.51
N ALA A 241 -9.85 -34.66 -3.22
CA ALA A 241 -9.08 -35.24 -2.13
C ALA A 241 -9.37 -36.72 -1.91
N THR A 242 -8.33 -37.44 -1.50
CA THR A 242 -8.46 -38.79 -0.94
C THR A 242 -8.82 -38.70 0.55
N SER A 243 -9.80 -39.50 0.98
CA SER A 243 -10.27 -39.49 2.38
C SER A 243 -9.11 -39.75 3.35
N GLY A 244 -8.96 -38.87 4.36
CA GLY A 244 -7.92 -38.95 5.39
C GLY A 244 -6.55 -38.41 4.96
N VAL A 245 -6.40 -37.90 3.73
CA VAL A 245 -5.13 -37.35 3.22
C VAL A 245 -5.14 -35.83 3.27
N LEU A 246 -4.08 -35.25 3.83
CA LEU A 246 -3.87 -33.80 3.86
C LEU A 246 -3.72 -33.28 2.43
N THR A 247 -4.53 -32.30 2.06
CA THR A 247 -4.53 -31.69 0.72
C THR A 247 -4.46 -30.16 0.85
N ARG A 248 -3.72 -29.52 -0.06
CA ARG A 248 -3.62 -28.05 -0.11
C ARG A 248 -4.64 -27.46 -1.10
N TYR A 249 -5.33 -26.42 -0.65
CA TYR A 249 -6.31 -25.67 -1.42
C TYR A 249 -5.91 -24.20 -1.51
N VAL A 250 -6.20 -23.59 -2.65
CA VAL A 250 -6.09 -22.15 -2.85
C VAL A 250 -7.49 -21.56 -2.79
N TYR A 251 -7.65 -20.51 -2.00
CA TYR A 251 -8.80 -19.62 -2.08
C TYR A 251 -8.44 -18.41 -2.93
N GLY A 252 -9.44 -17.93 -3.68
CA GLY A 252 -9.32 -16.70 -4.43
C GLY A 252 -10.66 -16.04 -4.62
N VAL A 253 -10.65 -14.90 -5.29
CA VAL A 253 -11.85 -14.19 -5.71
C VAL A 253 -11.89 -14.18 -7.23
N ALA A 254 -13.07 -14.40 -7.81
CA ALA A 254 -13.32 -14.23 -9.23
C ALA A 254 -14.22 -13.02 -9.47
N TYR A 255 -13.88 -12.21 -10.47
CA TYR A 255 -14.60 -10.98 -10.79
C TYR A 255 -14.52 -10.63 -12.28
N ASN A 256 -15.68 -10.44 -12.93
CA ASN A 256 -15.77 -10.03 -14.34
C ASN A 256 -16.96 -9.08 -14.56
N GLY A 257 -17.01 -8.01 -13.78
CA GLY A 257 -18.14 -7.08 -13.72
C GLY A 257 -19.32 -7.68 -12.94
N GLY A 258 -19.79 -6.96 -11.91
CA GLY A 258 -20.85 -7.43 -11.01
C GLY A 258 -20.36 -7.59 -9.57
N THR A 259 -20.89 -8.58 -8.84
CA THR A 259 -20.50 -8.87 -7.45
C THR A 259 -19.30 -9.82 -7.43
N PRO A 260 -18.20 -9.53 -6.71
CA PRO A 260 -17.11 -10.48 -6.55
C PRO A 260 -17.56 -11.74 -5.81
N VAL A 261 -17.01 -12.88 -6.19
CA VAL A 261 -17.37 -14.17 -5.58
C VAL A 261 -16.13 -14.92 -5.15
N ALA A 262 -16.13 -15.41 -3.92
CA ALA A 262 -15.05 -16.24 -3.40
C ALA A 262 -15.10 -17.63 -4.02
N CYS A 263 -13.92 -18.16 -4.29
CA CYS A 263 -13.68 -19.40 -5.00
C CYS A 263 -12.63 -20.23 -4.27
N ILE A 264 -12.64 -21.54 -4.49
CA ILE A 264 -11.70 -22.52 -3.96
C ILE A 264 -11.28 -23.49 -5.06
N ALA A 265 -10.01 -23.90 -5.06
CA ALA A 265 -9.49 -24.91 -5.97
C ALA A 265 -8.45 -25.80 -5.28
N SER A 266 -8.39 -27.07 -5.69
CA SER A 266 -7.33 -27.99 -5.25
C SER A 266 -6.04 -27.69 -6.01
N MET A 267 -4.91 -27.65 -5.30
CA MET A 267 -3.61 -27.50 -5.96
C MET A 267 -3.16 -28.76 -6.71
N ALA A 268 -3.80 -29.91 -6.46
CA ALA A 268 -3.47 -31.17 -7.11
C ALA A 268 -4.02 -31.30 -8.54
N GLY A 269 -4.91 -30.38 -8.98
CA GLY A 269 -5.60 -30.48 -10.26
C GLY A 269 -4.89 -29.90 -11.47
N GLY A 270 -3.67 -29.37 -11.31
CA GLY A 270 -2.93 -28.74 -12.41
C GLY A 270 -3.55 -27.43 -12.93
N LEU A 271 -4.33 -26.74 -12.10
CA LEU A 271 -4.95 -25.45 -12.46
C LEU A 271 -3.93 -24.31 -12.42
N VAL A 272 -4.01 -23.39 -13.39
CA VAL A 272 -3.21 -22.14 -13.39
C VAL A 272 -3.90 -21.10 -12.51
N LEU A 273 -3.40 -20.95 -11.27
CA LEU A 273 -4.00 -20.11 -10.21
C LEU A 273 -3.14 -18.89 -9.85
N ASP A 274 -2.19 -18.52 -10.72
CA ASP A 274 -1.23 -17.42 -10.52
C ASP A 274 -1.77 -16.03 -10.91
N GLY A 275 -3.05 -15.95 -11.26
CA GLY A 275 -3.69 -14.73 -11.76
C GLY A 275 -3.38 -14.41 -13.23
N THR A 276 -2.71 -15.29 -13.97
CA THR A 276 -2.44 -15.12 -15.41
C THR A 276 -3.46 -15.80 -16.32
N ALA A 277 -4.27 -16.72 -15.79
CA ALA A 277 -5.37 -17.37 -16.50
C ALA A 277 -6.72 -16.74 -16.15
N LEU A 278 -7.70 -16.92 -17.05
CA LEU A 278 -9.11 -16.68 -16.72
C LEU A 278 -9.72 -18.00 -16.25
N VAL A 279 -10.64 -17.94 -15.29
CA VAL A 279 -11.33 -19.11 -14.74
C VAL A 279 -12.82 -19.06 -15.08
N SER A 280 -13.44 -20.23 -15.14
CA SER A 280 -14.89 -20.39 -15.28
C SER A 280 -15.40 -21.24 -14.12
N PRO A 281 -15.61 -20.64 -12.92
CA PRO A 281 -15.91 -21.40 -11.72
C PRO A 281 -17.26 -22.11 -11.81
N THR A 282 -17.36 -23.27 -11.17
CA THR A 282 -18.62 -24.00 -11.00
C THR A 282 -19.11 -23.83 -9.57
N THR A 283 -20.38 -23.47 -9.36
CA THR A 283 -20.93 -23.32 -8.01
C THR A 283 -20.77 -24.63 -7.22
N ILE A 284 -20.29 -24.53 -5.98
CA ILE A 284 -20.12 -25.70 -5.12
C ILE A 284 -21.46 -26.40 -4.89
N GLY A 285 -21.47 -27.72 -5.08
CA GLY A 285 -22.61 -28.59 -4.80
C GLY A 285 -22.18 -29.86 -4.08
N ALA A 286 -23.12 -30.75 -3.74
CA ALA A 286 -22.87 -31.96 -2.94
C ALA A 286 -21.90 -32.97 -3.57
N SER A 287 -21.61 -32.87 -4.87
CA SER A 287 -20.77 -33.81 -5.63
C SER A 287 -19.55 -33.12 -6.28
N SER A 288 -19.03 -32.07 -5.64
CA SER A 288 -17.88 -31.30 -6.13
C SER A 288 -16.58 -32.06 -5.86
N ASN A 289 -16.30 -33.07 -6.69
CA ASN A 289 -15.25 -34.07 -6.43
C ASN A 289 -14.08 -34.02 -7.42
N ALA A 290 -14.08 -33.08 -8.37
CA ALA A 290 -12.99 -32.93 -9.32
C ALA A 290 -11.87 -32.07 -8.72
N ASN A 291 -10.60 -32.42 -8.95
CA ASN A 291 -9.46 -31.60 -8.53
C ASN A 291 -9.13 -30.50 -9.55
N ASN A 292 -9.54 -30.64 -10.81
CA ASN A 292 -9.24 -29.74 -11.92
C ASN A 292 -10.34 -28.69 -12.20
N ILE A 293 -11.18 -28.39 -11.19
CA ILE A 293 -12.25 -27.39 -11.30
C ILE A 293 -12.07 -26.35 -10.20
N VAL A 294 -12.23 -25.07 -10.56
CA VAL A 294 -12.39 -23.98 -9.58
C VAL A 294 -13.85 -23.95 -9.16
N TYR A 295 -14.12 -24.08 -7.86
CA TYR A 295 -15.47 -24.03 -7.32
C TYR A 295 -15.77 -22.67 -6.67
N SER A 296 -16.99 -22.16 -6.80
CA SER A 296 -17.40 -20.85 -6.28
C SER A 296 -18.55 -20.93 -5.27
N ALA A 297 -18.66 -19.90 -4.43
CA ALA A 297 -19.74 -19.80 -3.43
C ALA A 297 -21.10 -19.50 -4.07
N SER A 298 -21.10 -18.81 -5.22
CA SER A 298 -22.27 -18.48 -6.02
C SER A 298 -21.90 -18.43 -7.50
N ALA A 299 -22.88 -18.19 -8.38
CA ALA A 299 -22.65 -18.12 -9.82
C ALA A 299 -21.70 -16.97 -10.18
N VAL A 300 -20.74 -17.26 -11.07
CA VAL A 300 -19.76 -16.30 -11.60
C VAL A 300 -19.78 -16.39 -13.12
N SER A 301 -19.61 -15.25 -13.79
CA SER A 301 -19.46 -15.21 -15.24
C SER A 301 -18.26 -16.06 -15.70
N ALA A 302 -18.40 -16.75 -16.84
CA ALA A 302 -17.28 -17.44 -17.46
C ALA A 302 -16.13 -16.47 -17.79
N ASN A 303 -14.92 -17.01 -17.92
CA ASN A 303 -13.70 -16.25 -18.26
C ASN A 303 -13.43 -15.08 -17.29
N SER A 304 -13.63 -15.32 -16.00
CA SER A 304 -13.38 -14.30 -14.97
C SER A 304 -11.90 -14.24 -14.57
N PRO A 305 -11.32 -13.03 -14.45
CA PRO A 305 -10.13 -12.80 -13.66
C PRO A 305 -10.22 -13.47 -12.28
N PHE A 306 -9.15 -14.16 -11.90
CA PHE A 306 -9.00 -14.80 -10.59
C PHE A 306 -7.84 -14.17 -9.85
N MET A 307 -8.06 -13.81 -8.58
CA MET A 307 -7.01 -13.33 -7.69
C MET A 307 -6.92 -14.24 -6.47
N PRO A 308 -5.81 -14.96 -6.27
CA PRO A 308 -5.64 -15.80 -5.10
C PRO A 308 -5.47 -14.94 -3.83
N ILE A 309 -6.16 -15.32 -2.75
CA ILE A 309 -6.17 -14.58 -1.47
C ILE A 309 -5.49 -15.33 -0.32
N GLY A 310 -5.26 -16.62 -0.47
CA GLY A 310 -4.58 -17.45 0.52
C GLY A 310 -4.66 -18.94 0.22
N VAL A 311 -3.96 -19.74 1.03
CA VAL A 311 -3.98 -21.20 0.99
C VAL A 311 -4.40 -21.79 2.33
N VAL A 312 -4.96 -23.00 2.25
CA VAL A 312 -5.34 -23.82 3.39
C VAL A 312 -4.87 -25.24 3.16
N ASP A 313 -4.23 -25.84 4.17
CA ASP A 313 -4.06 -27.30 4.21
C ASP A 313 -5.20 -27.88 5.04
N ALA A 314 -5.96 -28.77 4.42
CA ALA A 314 -7.09 -29.42 5.06
C ALA A 314 -7.17 -30.90 4.71
N THR A 315 -7.62 -31.69 5.69
CA THR A 315 -7.93 -33.10 5.50
C THR A 315 -9.44 -33.26 5.39
N TRP A 316 -9.89 -33.90 4.32
CA TRP A 316 -11.26 -34.33 4.17
C TRP A 316 -11.36 -35.81 4.54
N THR A 317 -12.30 -36.16 5.41
CA THR A 317 -12.62 -37.55 5.74
C THR A 317 -14.07 -37.80 5.37
N SER A 318 -14.29 -38.76 4.47
CA SER A 318 -15.63 -39.11 3.99
C SER A 318 -16.57 -39.41 5.16
N GLY A 319 -17.70 -38.71 5.24
CA GLY A 319 -18.70 -38.86 6.30
C GLY A 319 -18.38 -38.14 7.62
N THR A 320 -17.11 -37.81 7.91
CA THR A 320 -16.70 -37.07 9.12
C THR A 320 -16.53 -35.57 8.84
N GLY A 321 -16.10 -35.20 7.63
CA GLY A 321 -15.95 -33.82 7.16
C GLY A 321 -14.53 -33.30 7.16
N TRP A 322 -14.39 -31.99 7.35
CA TRP A 322 -13.15 -31.26 7.11
C TRP A 322 -12.41 -30.90 8.40
N THR A 323 -11.08 -30.94 8.36
CA THR A 323 -10.20 -30.41 9.41
C THR A 323 -9.13 -29.54 8.77
N ILE A 324 -8.99 -28.29 9.25
CA ILE A 324 -7.92 -27.38 8.81
C ILE A 324 -6.67 -27.61 9.67
N SER A 325 -5.51 -27.74 9.02
CA SER A 325 -4.20 -27.89 9.67
C SER A 325 -3.31 -26.66 9.50
N PHE A 326 -3.51 -25.88 8.44
CA PHE A 326 -2.70 -24.70 8.13
C PHE A 326 -3.51 -23.67 7.36
N VAL A 327 -3.23 -22.39 7.62
CA VAL A 327 -3.84 -21.24 6.92
C VAL A 327 -2.75 -20.22 6.65
N GLN A 328 -2.62 -19.77 5.41
CA GLN A 328 -1.72 -18.69 5.03
C GLN A 328 -2.41 -17.73 4.07
N PRO A 329 -2.71 -16.49 4.50
CA PRO A 329 -3.14 -15.46 3.56
C PRO A 329 -2.02 -15.06 2.61
N PHE A 330 -2.40 -14.57 1.44
CA PHE A 330 -1.46 -13.98 0.48
C PHE A 330 -1.36 -12.46 0.64
N GLY A 331 -0.18 -11.93 0.30
CA GLY A 331 0.04 -10.51 0.07
C GLY A 331 -0.01 -10.18 -1.42
N GLY A 332 -0.15 -8.89 -1.75
CA GLY A 332 -0.34 -8.35 -3.11
C GLY A 332 0.73 -8.68 -4.17
N SER A 333 1.67 -9.59 -3.89
CA SER A 333 2.67 -10.09 -4.85
C SER A 333 3.07 -11.55 -4.63
N ALA A 334 2.28 -12.35 -3.89
CA ALA A 334 2.66 -13.70 -3.48
C ALA A 334 2.60 -14.84 -4.53
N PRO A 335 1.97 -14.77 -5.73
CA PRO A 335 1.89 -15.96 -6.58
C PRO A 335 3.23 -16.29 -7.28
N SER A 336 4.27 -15.45 -7.16
CA SER A 336 5.56 -15.69 -7.81
C SER A 336 6.34 -16.90 -7.26
N LEU A 337 5.94 -17.46 -6.10
CA LEU A 337 6.58 -18.65 -5.53
C LEU A 337 5.84 -19.96 -5.87
N LEU A 338 4.55 -19.92 -6.22
CA LEU A 338 3.80 -21.13 -6.60
C LEU A 338 4.20 -21.65 -7.99
N GLY A 339 4.65 -20.79 -8.90
CA GLY A 339 5.07 -21.18 -10.25
C GLY A 339 6.51 -21.70 -10.39
N ALA A 340 7.33 -21.65 -9.33
CA ALA A 340 8.75 -22.01 -9.41
C ALA A 340 9.00 -23.54 -9.46
N LEU A 341 8.02 -24.34 -9.07
CA LEU A 341 8.02 -25.80 -9.16
C LEU A 341 6.75 -26.27 -9.87
N GLY A 342 6.65 -25.98 -11.19
CA GLY A 342 5.90 -26.79 -12.16
C GLY A 342 4.45 -27.22 -11.85
N THR A 343 3.73 -26.61 -10.91
CA THR A 343 2.37 -27.03 -10.56
C THR A 343 1.43 -26.78 -11.74
N GLY A 344 1.14 -27.80 -12.53
CA GLY A 344 0.31 -27.64 -13.73
C GLY A 344 0.30 -28.82 -14.70
N GLY A 345 1.42 -29.54 -14.84
CA GLY A 345 1.48 -30.69 -15.75
C GLY A 345 1.19 -32.01 -15.05
N GLN A 346 0.56 -32.94 -15.77
CA GLN A 346 0.54 -34.35 -15.36
C GLN A 346 1.88 -34.98 -15.73
N ASP A 347 2.37 -35.92 -14.92
CA ASP A 347 3.50 -36.76 -15.31
C ASP A 347 3.10 -37.63 -16.49
N GLN A 348 3.87 -37.59 -17.58
CA GLN A 348 3.56 -38.33 -18.80
C GLN A 348 4.70 -39.29 -19.15
N GLN A 349 4.36 -40.56 -19.33
CA GLN A 349 5.24 -41.55 -19.94
C GLN A 349 5.01 -41.58 -21.45
N LEU A 350 5.98 -41.10 -22.22
CA LEU A 350 5.85 -40.78 -23.65
C LEU A 350 6.72 -41.65 -24.57
N SER A 351 7.20 -42.79 -24.06
CA SER A 351 8.13 -43.70 -24.75
C SER A 351 7.70 -44.12 -26.16
N ALA A 352 6.39 -44.23 -26.42
CA ALA A 352 5.85 -44.60 -27.73
C ALA A 352 5.82 -43.44 -28.75
N SER A 353 5.92 -42.19 -28.28
CA SER A 353 5.77 -40.97 -29.09
C SER A 353 7.05 -40.15 -29.21
N ARG A 354 8.10 -40.55 -28.47
CA ARG A 354 9.39 -39.86 -28.40
C ARG A 354 10.48 -40.73 -29.04
N ALA A 355 11.35 -40.10 -29.83
CA ALA A 355 12.45 -40.75 -30.51
C ALA A 355 13.78 -40.06 -30.18
N LEU A 356 14.85 -40.85 -30.13
CA LEU A 356 16.21 -40.33 -29.98
C LEU A 356 16.57 -39.42 -31.16
N GLY A 357 17.36 -38.38 -30.91
CA GLY A 357 17.81 -37.41 -31.90
C GLY A 357 16.73 -36.43 -32.38
N THR A 358 15.48 -36.57 -31.93
CA THR A 358 14.40 -35.64 -32.26
C THR A 358 14.34 -34.52 -31.22
N THR A 359 14.25 -33.27 -31.68
CA THR A 359 14.05 -32.11 -30.80
C THR A 359 12.57 -31.89 -30.52
N TYR A 360 12.23 -31.85 -29.24
CA TYR A 360 10.90 -31.52 -28.73
C TYR A 360 10.95 -30.16 -28.01
N TYR A 361 9.79 -29.57 -27.77
CA TYR A 361 9.68 -28.28 -27.08
C TYR A 361 8.91 -28.46 -25.79
N ASN A 362 9.46 -27.93 -24.70
CA ASN A 362 8.76 -27.90 -23.44
C ASN A 362 7.63 -26.86 -23.50
N GLY A 363 6.54 -27.14 -22.78
CA GLY A 363 5.42 -26.25 -22.62
C GLY A 363 5.71 -25.05 -21.69
N PRO A 364 4.65 -24.45 -21.12
CA PRO A 364 4.75 -23.23 -20.31
C PRO A 364 5.36 -23.43 -18.92
N HIS A 365 5.58 -24.67 -18.49
CA HIS A 365 6.05 -25.00 -17.14
C HIS A 365 7.43 -25.65 -17.18
N PRO A 366 8.28 -25.45 -16.16
CA PRO A 366 9.50 -26.23 -16.04
C PRO A 366 9.14 -27.71 -15.86
N MET A 367 9.93 -28.61 -16.42
CA MET A 367 9.74 -30.06 -16.24
C MET A 367 11.08 -30.75 -16.03
N MET A 368 11.07 -31.89 -15.36
CA MET A 368 12.18 -32.83 -15.34
C MET A 368 11.97 -33.86 -16.45
N LEU A 369 12.94 -33.95 -17.36
CA LEU A 369 13.00 -35.01 -18.35
C LEU A 369 13.78 -36.17 -17.77
N GLU A 370 13.19 -37.36 -17.79
CA GLU A 370 13.85 -38.61 -17.45
C GLU A 370 13.88 -39.54 -18.66
N TRP A 371 15.04 -40.13 -18.91
CA TRP A 371 15.22 -41.13 -19.95
C TRP A 371 15.89 -42.37 -19.36
N THR A 372 15.32 -43.53 -19.66
CA THR A 372 15.95 -44.83 -19.38
C THR A 372 16.07 -45.62 -20.67
N GLY A 373 17.20 -46.29 -20.88
CA GLY A 373 17.40 -47.12 -22.05
C GLY A 373 18.48 -48.19 -21.88
N VAL A 374 18.82 -48.81 -23.01
CA VAL A 374 19.97 -49.70 -23.15
C VAL A 374 21.02 -49.01 -23.98
N LEU A 375 22.23 -48.88 -23.43
CA LEU A 375 23.40 -48.36 -24.13
C LEU A 375 24.23 -49.54 -24.65
N ALA A 376 24.42 -49.62 -25.97
CA ALA A 376 25.36 -50.57 -26.55
C ALA A 376 26.79 -50.38 -26.01
N SER A 377 27.68 -51.33 -26.29
CA SER A 377 29.10 -51.19 -25.97
C SER A 377 29.70 -50.00 -26.71
N SER A 378 30.54 -49.23 -26.01
CA SER A 378 31.17 -48.01 -26.55
C SER A 378 30.17 -46.96 -27.08
N ALA A 379 28.98 -46.87 -26.47
CA ALA A 379 27.94 -45.91 -26.83
C ALA A 379 27.75 -44.83 -25.77
N ARG A 380 27.22 -43.68 -26.19
CA ARG A 380 26.92 -42.51 -25.34
C ARG A 380 25.46 -42.11 -25.52
N ALA A 381 24.80 -41.69 -24.44
CA ALA A 381 23.52 -41.00 -24.47
C ALA A 381 23.64 -39.68 -23.70
N SER A 382 22.96 -38.65 -24.18
CA SER A 382 22.97 -37.32 -23.56
C SER A 382 21.61 -36.65 -23.66
N ILE A 383 21.25 -35.89 -22.63
CA ILE A 383 20.13 -34.96 -22.67
C ILE A 383 20.68 -33.59 -23.02
N THR A 384 20.17 -33.00 -24.10
CA THR A 384 20.50 -31.64 -24.54
C THR A 384 19.29 -30.73 -24.33
N VAL A 385 19.49 -29.58 -23.70
CA VAL A 385 18.45 -28.54 -23.50
C VAL A 385 18.98 -27.22 -24.04
N ASN A 386 18.26 -26.63 -24.98
CA ASN A 386 18.66 -25.42 -25.69
C ASN A 386 20.07 -25.50 -26.30
N GLY A 387 20.38 -26.63 -26.94
CA GLY A 387 21.69 -26.88 -27.54
C GLY A 387 22.82 -27.18 -26.55
N ILE A 388 22.57 -27.15 -25.24
CA ILE A 388 23.57 -27.44 -24.20
C ILE A 388 23.33 -28.83 -23.61
N VAL A 389 24.36 -29.68 -23.59
CA VAL A 389 24.31 -30.98 -22.90
C VAL A 389 24.17 -30.75 -21.40
N ARG A 390 23.09 -31.24 -20.81
CA ARG A 390 22.75 -31.09 -19.38
C ARG A 390 23.03 -32.35 -18.57
N ALA A 391 22.89 -33.52 -19.20
CA ALA A 391 23.21 -34.81 -18.62
C ALA A 391 23.83 -35.69 -19.71
N ASP A 392 24.76 -36.54 -19.33
CA ASP A 392 25.50 -37.39 -20.25
C ASP A 392 25.95 -38.68 -19.56
N LEU A 393 25.89 -39.78 -20.30
CA LEU A 393 26.29 -41.10 -19.83
C LEU A 393 26.93 -41.87 -20.97
N GLU A 394 28.14 -42.37 -20.73
CA GLU A 394 28.93 -43.14 -21.68
C GLU A 394 29.14 -44.56 -21.16
N ASN A 395 28.80 -45.56 -21.97
CA ASN A 395 29.14 -46.94 -21.72
C ASN A 395 30.48 -47.28 -22.39
N ARG A 396 31.56 -47.29 -21.60
CA ARG A 396 32.90 -47.67 -22.07
C ARG A 396 33.19 -49.18 -22.00
N ALA A 397 32.21 -49.98 -21.59
CA ALA A 397 32.38 -51.43 -21.52
C ALA A 397 32.28 -52.07 -22.92
N SER A 398 32.84 -53.28 -23.04
CA SER A 398 32.70 -54.14 -24.23
C SER A 398 31.34 -54.81 -24.35
N THR A 399 30.48 -54.68 -23.33
CA THR A 399 29.12 -55.21 -23.28
C THR A 399 28.08 -54.09 -23.15
N ALA A 400 26.83 -54.37 -23.51
CA ALA A 400 25.74 -53.41 -23.37
C ALA A 400 25.37 -53.17 -21.89
N MET A 401 25.04 -51.93 -21.56
CA MET A 401 24.54 -51.53 -20.25
C MET A 401 23.01 -51.41 -20.31
N SER A 402 22.33 -52.27 -19.57
CA SER A 402 20.87 -52.21 -19.41
C SER A 402 20.51 -51.29 -18.23
N GLY A 403 19.49 -50.46 -18.39
CA GLY A 403 19.03 -49.54 -17.34
C GLY A 403 19.85 -48.25 -17.24
N ALA A 404 20.41 -47.78 -18.35
CA ALA A 404 21.06 -46.48 -18.43
C ALA A 404 20.05 -45.37 -18.11
N PHE A 405 20.31 -44.53 -17.10
CA PHE A 405 19.40 -43.47 -16.65
C PHE A 405 20.02 -42.09 -16.83
N LEU A 406 19.24 -41.14 -17.37
CA LEU A 406 19.59 -39.73 -17.50
C LEU A 406 18.40 -38.88 -17.05
N ALA A 407 18.69 -37.80 -16.32
CA ALA A 407 17.68 -36.81 -15.97
C ALA A 407 18.22 -35.38 -16.14
N ALA A 408 17.37 -34.46 -16.58
CA ALA A 408 17.70 -33.04 -16.64
C ALA A 408 16.47 -32.15 -16.49
N LEU A 409 16.67 -30.97 -15.87
CA LEU A 409 15.65 -29.93 -15.83
C LEU A 409 15.55 -29.21 -17.18
N VAL A 410 14.34 -29.14 -17.72
CA VAL A 410 14.00 -28.40 -18.93
C VAL A 410 13.18 -27.17 -18.54
N LYS A 411 13.67 -25.98 -18.85
CA LYS A 411 12.95 -24.73 -18.56
C LYS A 411 11.75 -24.55 -19.50
N PRO A 412 10.76 -23.71 -19.15
CA PRO A 412 9.64 -23.39 -20.03
C PRO A 412 10.10 -22.98 -21.43
N TYR A 413 9.39 -23.45 -22.44
CA TYR A 413 9.58 -23.11 -23.86
C TYR A 413 10.97 -23.40 -24.43
N GLN A 414 11.80 -24.16 -23.73
CA GLN A 414 13.12 -24.56 -24.24
C GLN A 414 12.99 -25.82 -25.10
N PRO A 415 13.76 -25.89 -26.22
CA PRO A 415 13.90 -27.13 -26.95
C PRO A 415 14.75 -28.12 -26.15
N TYR A 416 14.42 -29.41 -26.24
CA TYR A 416 15.18 -30.48 -25.62
C TYR A 416 15.21 -31.72 -26.51
N SER A 417 16.21 -32.57 -26.32
CA SER A 417 16.34 -33.84 -27.03
C SER A 417 17.19 -34.82 -26.22
N VAL A 418 16.92 -36.12 -26.38
CA VAL A 418 17.85 -37.19 -25.97
C VAL A 418 18.61 -37.62 -27.21
N ASN A 419 19.92 -37.48 -27.19
CA ASN A 419 20.82 -37.79 -28.29
C ASN A 419 21.67 -39.02 -27.94
N SER A 420 22.02 -39.83 -28.93
CA SER A 420 22.97 -40.93 -28.77
C SER A 420 24.13 -40.84 -29.76
N SER A 421 25.31 -41.33 -29.38
CA SER A 421 26.38 -41.58 -30.35
C SER A 421 26.02 -42.79 -31.22
N ALA A 422 26.68 -42.92 -32.38
CA ALA A 422 26.50 -44.06 -33.28
C ALA A 422 26.67 -45.40 -32.52
N GLY A 423 25.65 -46.26 -32.62
CA GLY A 423 25.48 -47.49 -31.86
C GLY A 423 23.99 -47.75 -31.57
N ALA A 424 23.59 -49.00 -31.32
CA ALA A 424 22.20 -49.32 -31.00
C ALA A 424 21.87 -48.83 -29.58
N VAL A 425 21.16 -47.71 -29.47
CA VAL A 425 20.57 -47.24 -28.21
C VAL A 425 19.06 -47.40 -28.31
N THR A 426 18.47 -48.16 -27.39
CA THR A 426 17.02 -48.36 -27.33
C THR A 426 16.44 -47.64 -26.13
N THR A 427 15.44 -46.81 -26.35
CA THR A 427 14.66 -46.19 -25.28
C THR A 427 13.77 -47.24 -24.63
N THR A 428 13.90 -47.39 -23.31
CA THR A 428 12.99 -48.21 -22.50
C THR A 428 11.86 -47.34 -21.97
N THR A 429 12.19 -46.19 -21.36
CA THR A 429 11.21 -45.23 -20.86
C THR A 429 11.62 -43.79 -21.16
N TRP A 430 10.62 -42.96 -21.43
CA TRP A 430 10.76 -41.51 -21.55
C TRP A 430 9.66 -40.86 -20.71
N ASN A 431 10.04 -40.16 -19.65
CA ASN A 431 9.10 -39.48 -18.77
C ASN A 431 9.31 -37.97 -18.83
N GLU A 432 8.21 -37.22 -18.97
CA GLU A 432 8.15 -35.77 -18.79
C GLU A 432 7.39 -35.52 -17.48
N VAL A 433 8.11 -35.15 -16.43
CA VAL A 433 7.62 -34.97 -15.06
C VAL A 433 7.50 -33.48 -14.76
N ASN A 434 6.32 -32.98 -14.42
CA ASN A 434 6.05 -31.54 -14.32
C ASN A 434 6.05 -31.02 -12.87
#